data_AF-A0A832MF16-F1
#
_entry.id   AF-A0A832MF16-F1
#
_cell.length_a   1.000
_cell.length_b   1.000
_cell.length_c   1.000
_cell.angle_alpha   90.00
_cell.angle_beta   90.00
_cell.angle_gamma   90.00
#
_symmetry.space_group_name_H-M   'P 1'
#
loop_
_entity.id
_entity.type
_entity.pdbx_description
1 polymer ?
#
loop_
_entity_poly.entity_id
_entity_poly.type
_entity_poly.pdbx_seq_one_letter_code
_entity_poly.pdbx_strand_id
1 'polypeptide(L)'
;MNIPNIIAVLIPIVGIVMGIGLAMLSVYLQYSKRKEIFALYHQERMAAIEKGVDLPPLPEQFFTEDSKRVSPRHRLLVGLVWLFVGLGFSGAFVGAGKSDVAWYGLIPIGIGLANLIYYFLVGKKEAEMIENEMRARLTQNQTNRSV
;
A
#
# COMPACT_ATOMS: atom_id res chain seq x y z
N MET A 1 -31.30 29.64 7.84
CA MET A 1 -30.71 28.57 7.02
C MET A 1 -31.61 27.35 7.17
N ASN A 2 -32.18 26.83 6.09
CA ASN A 2 -33.13 25.71 6.19
C ASN A 2 -32.36 24.42 6.55
N ILE A 3 -32.96 23.56 7.38
CA ILE A 3 -32.42 22.23 7.77
C ILE A 3 -31.82 21.46 6.58
N PRO A 4 -32.45 21.37 5.39
CA PRO A 4 -31.85 20.68 4.23
C PRO A 4 -30.52 21.28 3.76
N ASN A 5 -30.33 22.60 3.86
CA ASN A 5 -29.09 23.25 3.45
C ASN A 5 -27.95 22.94 4.42
N ILE A 6 -28.26 22.78 5.71
CA ILE A 6 -27.29 22.39 6.73
C ILE A 6 -26.83 20.95 6.47
N ILE A 7 -27.76 20.03 6.21
CA ILE A 7 -27.45 18.62 5.91
C ILE A 7 -26.60 18.51 4.63
N ALA A 8 -26.92 19.28 3.59
CA ALA A 8 -26.19 19.27 2.33
C ALA A 8 -24.70 19.65 2.48
N VAL A 9 -24.37 20.55 3.41
CA VAL A 9 -22.99 20.96 3.69
C VAL A 9 -22.30 20.00 4.68
N LEU A 10 -23.05 19.43 5.62
CA LEU A 10 -22.51 18.53 6.64
C LEU A 10 -21.99 17.20 6.05
N ILE A 11 -22.72 16.62 5.10
CA ILE A 11 -22.38 15.32 4.49
C ILE A 11 -20.95 15.29 3.91
N PRO A 12 -20.53 16.22 3.02
CA PRO A 12 -19.18 16.19 2.47
C PRO A 12 -18.10 16.45 3.51
N ILE A 13 -18.35 17.32 4.50
CA ILE A 13 -17.40 17.61 5.58
C ILE A 13 -17.14 16.35 6.41
N VAL A 14 -18.20 15.65 6.82
CA VAL A 14 -18.08 14.39 7.58
C VAL A 14 -17.36 13.32 6.76
N GLY A 15 -17.66 13.21 5.46
CA GLY A 15 -16.99 12.26 4.57
C GLY A 15 -15.48 12.49 4.49
N ILE A 16 -15.03 13.74 4.36
CA ILE A 16 -13.61 14.09 4.31
C ILE A 16 -12.93 13.80 5.65
N VAL A 17 -13.53 14.24 6.76
CA VAL A 17 -12.96 14.05 8.10
C VAL A 17 -12.86 12.57 8.45
N MET A 18 -13.90 11.78 8.16
CA MET A 18 -13.87 10.33 8.39
C MET A 18 -12.91 9.62 7.45
N GLY A 19 -12.84 10.01 6.17
CA GLY A 19 -11.91 9.42 5.21
C GLY A 19 -10.46 9.62 5.62
N ILE A 20 -10.06 10.85 5.94
CA ILE A 20 -8.71 11.17 6.41
C ILE A 20 -8.45 10.54 7.77
N GLY A 21 -9.43 10.61 8.69
CA GLY A 21 -9.32 10.03 10.02
C GLY A 21 -9.08 8.52 10.00
N LEU A 22 -9.80 7.79 9.16
CA LEU A 22 -9.61 6.34 8.99
C LEU A 22 -8.27 6.00 8.35
N ALA A 23 -7.81 6.77 7.36
CA ALA A 23 -6.49 6.59 6.77
C ALA A 23 -5.38 6.80 7.81
N MET A 24 -5.47 7.88 8.59
CA MET A 24 -4.51 8.19 9.64
C MET A 24 -4.54 7.15 10.76
N LEU A 25 -5.73 6.67 11.15
CA LEU A 25 -5.89 5.60 12.13
C LEU A 25 -5.27 4.29 11.65
N SER A 26 -5.46 3.93 10.37
CA SER A 26 -4.87 2.73 9.79
C SER A 26 -3.33 2.77 9.87
N VAL A 27 -2.73 3.91 9.51
CA VAL A 27 -1.28 4.14 9.62
C VAL A 27 -0.83 4.09 11.08
N TYR A 28 -1.58 4.73 11.99
CA TYR A 28 -1.26 4.76 13.41
C TYR A 28 -1.30 3.36 14.03
N LEU A 29 -2.33 2.56 13.75
CA LEU A 29 -2.43 1.19 14.24
C LEU A 29 -1.30 0.32 13.71
N GLN A 30 -0.92 0.51 12.43
CA GLN A 30 0.20 -0.19 11.85
C GLN A 30 1.53 0.21 12.52
N TYR A 31 1.69 1.49 12.86
CA TYR A 31 2.86 1.99 13.59
C TYR A 31 2.91 1.50 15.04
N SER A 32 1.78 1.50 15.75
CA SER A 32 1.71 1.05 17.14
C SER A 32 2.07 -0.42 17.28
N LYS A 33 1.55 -1.27 16.39
CA LYS A 33 1.89 -2.70 16.35
C LYS A 33 3.38 -2.92 16.11
N ARG A 34 3.99 -2.14 15.20
CA ARG A 34 5.44 -2.20 14.97
C ARG A 34 6.20 -1.87 16.26
N LYS A 35 5.89 -0.73 16.89
CA LYS A 35 6.61 -0.27 18.09
C LYS A 35 6.57 -1.31 19.23
N GLU A 36 5.43 -1.97 19.43
CA GLU A 36 5.26 -3.01 20.44
C GLU A 36 6.14 -4.23 20.16
N ILE A 37 6.16 -4.71 18.91
CA ILE A 37 7.03 -5.81 18.48
C ILE A 37 8.51 -5.46 18.72
N PHE A 38 8.95 -4.26 18.34
CA PHE A 38 10.33 -3.80 18.57
C PHE A 38 10.71 -3.76 20.06
N ALA A 39 9.79 -3.31 20.92
CA ALA A 39 10.02 -3.20 22.35
C ALA A 39 10.18 -4.57 23.02
N LEU A 40 9.31 -5.53 22.66
CA LEU A 40 9.39 -6.91 23.15
C LEU A 40 10.71 -7.58 22.76
N TYR A 41 11.18 -7.38 21.52
CA TYR A 41 12.46 -7.93 21.08
C TYR A 41 13.68 -7.34 21.80
N HIS A 42 13.68 -6.03 22.09
CA HIS A 42 14.75 -5.44 22.90
C HIS A 42 14.76 -6.01 24.32
N GLN A 43 13.58 -6.25 24.91
CA GLN A 43 13.48 -6.88 26.23
C GLN A 43 14.00 -8.31 26.23
N GLU A 44 13.65 -9.13 25.23
CA GLU A 44 14.17 -10.50 25.11
C GLU A 44 15.70 -10.54 24.95
N ARG A 45 16.28 -9.60 24.19
CA ARG A 45 17.75 -9.49 24.04
C ARG A 45 18.44 -9.11 25.35
N MET A 46 17.88 -8.17 26.11
CA MET A 46 18.45 -7.79 27.40
C MET A 46 18.37 -8.94 28.41
N ALA A 47 17.24 -9.67 28.44
CA ALA A 47 17.07 -10.83 29.30
C ALA A 47 18.00 -12.00 28.95
N ALA A 48 18.31 -12.20 27.66
CA ALA A 48 19.26 -13.23 27.21
C ALA A 48 20.71 -12.88 27.59
N ILE A 49 21.11 -11.60 27.45
CA ILE A 49 22.42 -11.11 27.87
C ILE A 49 22.62 -11.26 29.38
N GLU A 50 21.61 -10.91 30.19
CA GLU A 50 21.66 -11.08 31.65
C GLU A 50 21.75 -12.54 32.09
N LYS A 51 21.17 -13.48 31.33
CA LYS A 51 21.23 -14.91 31.61
C LYS A 51 22.45 -15.62 31.01
N GLY A 52 23.29 -14.92 30.25
CA GLY A 52 24.47 -15.50 29.60
C GLY A 52 24.14 -16.56 28.55
N VAL A 53 22.95 -16.50 27.96
CA VAL A 53 22.48 -17.44 26.92
C VAL A 53 22.75 -16.82 25.56
N ASP A 54 23.16 -17.64 24.58
CA ASP A 54 23.40 -17.20 23.21
C ASP A 54 22.22 -16.40 22.66
N LEU A 55 22.56 -15.28 22.01
CA LEU A 55 21.60 -14.28 21.56
C LEU A 55 20.65 -14.92 20.52
N PRO A 56 19.32 -14.90 20.73
CA PRO A 56 18.39 -15.43 19.74
C PRO A 56 18.58 -14.67 18.42
N PRO A 57 18.67 -15.36 17.26
CA PRO A 57 18.90 -14.74 15.97
C PRO A 57 17.76 -13.75 15.66
N LEU A 58 18.09 -12.65 14.97
CA LEU A 58 17.08 -11.67 14.56
C LEU A 58 15.95 -12.41 13.81
N PRO A 59 14.67 -12.20 14.17
CA PRO A 59 13.56 -12.81 13.45
C PRO A 59 13.69 -12.52 11.96
N GLU A 60 13.53 -13.53 11.11
CA GLU A 60 13.59 -13.38 9.64
C GLU A 60 12.71 -12.24 9.13
N GLN A 61 11.63 -11.93 9.86
CA GLN A 61 10.74 -10.77 9.68
C GLN A 61 11.48 -9.45 9.44
N PHE A 62 12.62 -9.21 10.11
CA PHE A 62 13.47 -8.03 9.94
C PHE A 62 14.18 -7.99 8.59
N PHE A 63 14.57 -9.15 8.05
CA PHE A 63 15.18 -9.27 6.73
C PHE A 63 14.14 -9.35 5.61
N THR A 64 12.93 -9.83 5.93
CA THR A 64 11.84 -10.00 4.96
C THR A 64 11.04 -8.72 4.74
N GLU A 65 11.03 -7.77 5.69
CA GLU A 65 10.28 -6.50 5.55
C GLU A 65 10.85 -5.55 4.49
N ASP A 66 12.17 -5.47 4.30
CA ASP A 66 12.76 -4.80 3.13
C ASP A 66 12.47 -5.57 1.84
N SER A 67 12.20 -6.87 1.95
CA SER A 67 11.84 -7.74 0.83
C SER A 67 10.34 -7.78 0.53
N LYS A 68 9.51 -6.92 1.15
CA LYS A 68 8.16 -6.67 0.66
C LYS A 68 8.25 -5.90 -0.66
N ARG A 69 8.94 -6.49 -1.64
CA ARG A 69 8.97 -6.17 -3.06
C ARG A 69 7.51 -6.09 -3.45
N VAL A 70 6.99 -4.86 -3.43
CA VAL A 70 5.59 -4.57 -3.74
C VAL A 70 5.36 -5.25 -5.07
N SER A 71 4.57 -6.33 -5.07
CA SER A 71 4.50 -7.19 -6.23
C SER A 71 4.09 -6.32 -7.40
N PRO A 72 4.75 -6.43 -8.57
CA PRO A 72 4.40 -5.60 -9.72
C PRO A 72 2.89 -5.67 -10.04
N ARG A 73 2.26 -6.82 -9.75
CA ARG A 73 0.81 -7.03 -9.84
C ARG A 73 0.00 -6.15 -8.89
N HIS A 74 0.47 -5.92 -7.66
CA HIS A 74 -0.20 -5.04 -6.71
C HIS A 74 -0.18 -3.58 -7.18
N ARG A 75 0.94 -3.10 -7.73
CA ARG A 75 1.02 -1.74 -8.34
C ARG A 75 0.07 -1.59 -9.53
N LEU A 76 -0.09 -2.63 -10.35
CA LEU A 76 -1.03 -2.65 -11.48
C LEU A 76 -2.49 -2.51 -11.02
N LEU A 77 -2.88 -3.29 -10.02
CA LEU A 77 -4.24 -3.28 -9.47
C LEU A 77 -4.55 -1.93 -8.83
N VAL A 78 -3.62 -1.32 -8.10
CA VAL A 78 -3.82 0.01 -7.50
C VAL A 78 -4.02 1.09 -8.56
N GLY A 79 -3.20 1.10 -9.62
CA GLY A 79 -3.34 2.06 -10.72
C GLY A 79 -4.66 1.88 -11.49
N LEU A 80 -5.04 0.63 -11.78
CA LEU A 80 -6.28 0.30 -12.48
C LEU A 80 -7.52 0.66 -11.63
N VAL A 81 -7.50 0.37 -10.33
CA VAL A 81 -8.58 0.76 -9.40
C VAL A 81 -8.72 2.27 -9.34
N TRP A 82 -7.61 3.03 -9.23
CA TRP A 82 -7.67 4.50 -9.25
C TRP A 82 -8.20 5.07 -10.57
N LEU A 83 -7.85 4.44 -11.70
CA LEU A 83 -8.36 4.83 -13.01
C LEU A 83 -9.88 4.58 -13.11
N PHE A 84 -10.37 3.40 -12.71
CA PHE A 84 -11.80 3.10 -12.70
C PHE A 84 -12.58 3.97 -11.72
N VAL A 85 -12.01 4.28 -10.54
CA VAL A 85 -12.61 5.21 -9.58
C VAL A 85 -12.72 6.62 -10.20
N GLY A 86 -11.66 7.12 -10.84
CA GLY A 86 -11.69 8.40 -11.53
C GLY A 86 -12.69 8.45 -12.69
N LEU A 87 -12.75 7.38 -13.50
CA LEU A 87 -13.69 7.26 -14.62
C LEU A 87 -15.14 7.21 -14.13
N GLY A 88 -15.41 6.46 -13.05
CA GLY A 88 -16.72 6.37 -12.44
C GLY A 88 -17.18 7.69 -11.85
N PHE A 89 -16.30 8.43 -11.18
CA PHE A 89 -16.58 9.77 -10.68
C PHE A 89 -16.86 10.77 -11.82
N SER A 90 -16.02 10.80 -12.85
CA SER A 90 -16.20 11.70 -14.00
C SER A 90 -17.49 11.39 -14.76
N GLY A 91 -17.80 10.11 -14.99
CA GLY A 91 -19.04 9.67 -15.63
C GLY A 91 -20.29 10.00 -14.79
N ALA A 92 -20.22 9.81 -13.47
CA ALA A 92 -21.31 10.17 -12.56
C ALA A 92 -21.61 11.69 -12.56
N PHE A 93 -20.58 12.54 -12.62
CA PHE A 93 -20.77 14.00 -12.65
C PHE A 93 -21.31 14.51 -13.99
N VAL A 94 -20.88 13.94 -15.12
CA VAL A 94 -21.41 14.24 -16.45
C VAL A 94 -22.88 13.80 -16.56
N GLY A 95 -23.20 12.58 -16.10
CA GLY A 95 -24.57 12.07 -16.08
C GLY A 95 -25.52 12.86 -15.18
N ALA A 96 -25.01 13.48 -14.11
CA ALA A 96 -25.78 14.33 -13.20
C ALA A 96 -25.98 15.77 -13.70
N GLY A 97 -25.50 16.14 -14.90
CA GLY A 97 -25.68 17.47 -15.48
C GLY A 97 -24.91 18.60 -14.77
N LYS A 98 -23.98 18.26 -13.86
CA LYS A 98 -23.13 19.21 -13.12
C LYS A 98 -21.78 19.38 -13.82
N SER A 99 -21.81 20.01 -14.99
CA SER A 99 -20.65 20.24 -15.87
C SER A 99 -19.50 20.99 -15.21
N ASP A 100 -19.76 21.89 -14.25
CA ASP A 100 -18.71 22.60 -13.50
C ASP A 100 -17.85 21.68 -12.62
N VAL A 101 -18.43 20.59 -12.10
CA VAL A 101 -17.72 19.69 -11.18
C VAL A 101 -17.03 18.54 -11.94
N ALA A 102 -17.38 18.34 -13.21
CA ALA A 102 -16.83 17.28 -14.05
C ALA A 102 -15.31 17.38 -14.23
N TRP A 103 -14.74 18.60 -14.18
CA TRP A 103 -13.30 18.85 -14.28
C TRP A 103 -12.51 18.28 -13.09
N TYR A 104 -13.10 18.17 -11.89
CA TYR A 104 -12.42 17.57 -10.73
C TYR A 104 -12.22 16.06 -10.88
N GLY A 105 -13.02 15.39 -11.72
CA GLY A 105 -12.84 13.98 -12.08
C GLY A 105 -11.58 13.72 -12.91
N LEU A 106 -11.01 14.75 -13.54
CA LEU A 106 -9.79 14.63 -14.34
C LEU A 106 -8.55 14.35 -13.47
N ILE A 107 -8.55 14.79 -12.21
CA ILE A 107 -7.45 14.62 -11.25
C ILE A 107 -7.20 13.12 -10.94
N PRO A 108 -8.19 12.35 -10.47
CA PRO A 108 -7.99 10.92 -10.22
C PRO A 108 -7.76 10.12 -11.52
N ILE A 109 -8.34 10.54 -12.65
CA ILE A 109 -8.03 9.94 -13.96
C ILE A 109 -6.54 10.11 -14.28
N GLY A 110 -5.99 11.31 -14.11
CA GLY A 110 -4.56 11.59 -14.32
C GLY A 110 -3.65 10.79 -13.39
N ILE A 111 -4.01 10.64 -12.11
CA ILE A 111 -3.27 9.83 -11.14
C ILE A 111 -3.31 8.34 -11.52
N GLY A 112 -4.46 7.83 -11.97
CA GLY A 112 -4.60 6.47 -12.47
C GLY A 112 -3.75 6.22 -13.73
N LEU A 113 -3.78 7.16 -14.68
CA LEU A 113 -2.98 7.11 -15.91
C LEU A 113 -1.48 7.17 -15.63
N ALA A 114 -1.03 8.03 -14.72
CA ALA A 114 0.38 8.13 -14.33
C ALA A 114 0.91 6.81 -13.76
N ASN A 115 0.13 6.14 -12.90
CA ASN A 115 0.50 4.82 -12.36
C ASN A 115 0.51 3.73 -13.45
N LEU A 116 -0.42 3.78 -14.39
CA LEU A 116 -0.48 2.82 -15.50
C LEU A 116 0.72 2.99 -16.44
N ILE A 117 1.08 4.23 -16.78
CA ILE A 117 2.25 4.57 -17.60
C ILE A 117 3.54 4.12 -16.90
N TYR A 118 3.68 4.39 -15.60
CA TYR A 118 4.83 3.94 -14.82
C TYR A 118 4.97 2.41 -14.85
N TYR A 119 3.87 1.67 -14.73
CA TYR A 119 3.90 0.22 -14.84
C TYR A 119 4.34 -0.26 -16.24
N PHE A 120 3.80 0.33 -17.30
CA PHE A 120 4.16 -0.06 -18.66
C PHE A 120 5.64 0.22 -18.96
N LEU A 121 6.21 1.31 -18.44
CA LEU A 121 7.61 1.69 -18.65
C LEU A 121 8.59 0.93 -17.75
N VAL A 122 8.27 0.74 -16.48
CA VAL A 122 9.20 0.22 -15.46
C VAL A 122 8.77 -1.15 -14.94
N GLY A 123 7.47 -1.37 -14.75
CA GLY A 123 6.90 -2.56 -14.12
C GLY A 123 7.16 -3.86 -14.89
N LYS A 124 7.23 -3.82 -16.22
CA LYS A 124 7.52 -5.01 -17.04
C LYS A 124 8.96 -5.50 -16.85
N LYS A 125 9.93 -4.58 -16.74
CA LYS A 125 11.34 -4.91 -16.48
C LYS A 125 11.57 -5.39 -15.05
N GLU A 126 10.94 -4.75 -14.05
CA GLU A 126 11.04 -5.19 -12.66
C GLU A 126 10.43 -6.59 -12.44
N ALA A 127 9.30 -6.90 -13.10
CA ALA A 127 8.67 -8.22 -13.00
C ALA A 127 9.56 -9.33 -13.57
N GLU A 128 10.21 -9.08 -14.71
CA GLU A 128 11.08 -10.04 -15.38
C GLU A 128 12.38 -10.29 -14.58
N MET A 129 12.95 -9.25 -13.97
CA MET A 129 14.13 -9.41 -13.09
C MET A 129 13.81 -10.23 -11.82
N ILE A 130 12.63 -10.02 -11.22
CA ILE A 130 12.21 -10.77 -10.02
C ILE A 130 11.98 -12.25 -10.36
N GLU A 131 11.38 -12.53 -11.52
CA GLU A 131 11.15 -13.91 -11.96
C GLU A 131 12.46 -14.63 -12.29
N ASN A 132 13.41 -13.95 -12.92
CA ASN A 132 14.73 -14.48 -13.21
C ASN A 132 15.54 -14.75 -11.93
N GLU A 133 15.48 -13.86 -10.94
CA GLU A 133 16.13 -14.07 -9.64
C GLU A 133 15.51 -15.24 -8.87
N MET A 134 14.18 -15.39 -8.89
CA MET A 134 13.51 -16.56 -8.31
C MET A 134 13.89 -17.86 -9.02
N ARG A 135 13.90 -17.87 -10.36
CA ARG A 135 14.33 -19.03 -11.14
C ARG A 135 15.76 -19.42 -10.81
N ALA A 136 16.68 -18.46 -10.74
CA ALA A 136 18.08 -18.68 -10.38
C ALA A 136 18.24 -19.27 -8.96
N ARG A 137 17.46 -18.79 -7.99
CA ARG A 137 17.45 -19.35 -6.62
C ARG A 137 16.91 -20.78 -6.60
N LEU A 138 15.89 -21.09 -7.40
CA LEU A 138 15.31 -22.43 -7.49
C LEU A 138 16.31 -23.43 -8.10
N THR A 139 17.01 -23.05 -9.18
CA THR A 139 18.07 -23.90 -9.76
C THR A 139 19.23 -24.09 -8.79
N GLN A 140 19.69 -23.03 -8.11
CA GLN A 140 20.77 -23.12 -7.13
C GLN A 140 20.41 -24.07 -5.97
N ASN A 141 19.18 -23.99 -5.47
CA ASN A 141 18.72 -24.85 -4.38
C ASN A 141 18.52 -26.31 -4.82
N GLN A 142 18.17 -26.56 -6.08
CA GLN A 142 18.12 -27.92 -6.64
C GLN A 142 19.52 -28.53 -6.83
N THR A 143 20.49 -27.75 -7.32
CA THR A 143 21.89 -28.20 -7.41
C THR A 143 22.45 -28.54 -6.04
N ASN A 144 22.19 -27.73 -5.02
CA ASN A 144 22.69 -27.96 -3.67
C ASN A 144 22.04 -29.16 -2.93
N ARG A 145 20.92 -29.69 -3.45
CA ARG A 145 20.24 -30.88 -2.91
C ARG A 145 20.63 -32.19 -3.61
N SER A 146 21.37 -32.12 -4.72
CA SER A 146 21.78 -33.28 -5.54
C SER A 146 23.25 -33.67 -5.35
N VAL A 147 23.96 -32.95 -4.49
CA VAL A 147 25.33 -33.24 -4.00
C VAL A 147 25.22 -33.73 -2.56
#